data_AF-A0A944IMZ7-F1
#
_entry.id   AF-A0A944IMZ7-F1
#
_cell.length_a   1.000
_cell.length_b   1.000
_cell.length_c   1.000
_cell.angle_alpha   90.00
_cell.angle_beta   90.00
_cell.angle_gamma   90.00
#
_symmetry.space_group_name_H-M   'P 1'
#
loop_
_entity.id
_entity.type
_entity.pdbx_description
1 polymer ?
#
loop_
_entity_poly.entity_id
_entity_poly.type
_entity_poly.pdbx_seq_one_letter_code
_entity_poly.pdbx_strand_id
1 'polypeptide(L)'
;MKQPIADGEGRLWVDMSEVERATVNERAWEQLEADQPERGVLTFSGESLQSYPDPARWRVHHYSCDSALDANSYAIEVHRCRSWADLVWWTAHLMGKVWLPQTDWDEVLEAASAAAGTRITPAVRPTLHR
;
A
#
# COMPACT_ATOMS: atom_id res chain seq x y z
N MET A 1 -9.06 0.61 21.26
CA MET A 1 -9.48 -0.75 20.85
C MET A 1 -9.84 -0.68 19.37
N LYS A 2 -9.43 -1.63 18.52
CA LYS A 2 -9.80 -1.64 17.09
C LYS A 2 -11.24 -2.13 16.94
N GLN A 3 -12.05 -1.44 16.14
CA GLN A 3 -13.43 -1.80 15.85
C GLN A 3 -13.62 -2.01 14.33
N PRO A 4 -14.54 -2.90 13.91
CA PRO A 4 -14.94 -2.99 12.51
C PRO A 4 -15.48 -1.65 11.99
N ILE A 5 -15.26 -1.36 10.72
CA ILE A 5 -15.79 -0.18 10.02
C ILE A 5 -17.01 -0.61 9.22
N ALA A 6 -18.18 -0.02 9.48
CA ALA A 6 -19.37 -0.32 8.69
C ALA A 6 -19.34 0.40 7.34
N ASP A 7 -20.32 0.09 6.48
CA ASP A 7 -20.41 0.75 5.18
C ASP A 7 -20.63 2.25 5.33
N GLY A 8 -19.83 3.03 4.59
CA GLY A 8 -19.90 4.49 4.64
C GLY A 8 -19.27 5.12 5.89
N GLU A 9 -18.75 4.32 6.82
CA GLU A 9 -18.17 4.83 8.08
C GLU A 9 -16.66 5.06 8.01
N GLY A 10 -16.00 4.67 6.93
CA GLY A 10 -14.56 4.87 6.82
C GLY A 10 -13.98 4.60 5.45
N ARG A 11 -12.67 4.81 5.38
CA ARG A 11 -11.88 4.75 4.15
C ARG A 11 -10.58 3.98 4.34
N LEU A 12 -10.19 3.28 3.29
CA LEU A 12 -8.84 2.79 3.02
C LEU A 12 -8.13 3.87 2.20
N TRP A 13 -7.01 4.40 2.68
CA TRP A 13 -6.38 5.56 2.06
C TRP A 13 -4.86 5.56 2.19
N VAL A 14 -4.21 6.28 1.28
CA VAL A 14 -2.77 6.56 1.30
C VAL A 14 -2.56 8.06 1.17
N ASP A 15 -1.57 8.61 1.88
CA ASP A 15 -1.18 10.02 1.78
C ASP A 15 -0.31 10.23 0.53
N MET A 16 -0.74 11.07 -0.40
CA MET A 16 0.00 11.33 -1.63
C MET A 16 1.33 12.04 -1.38
N SER A 17 1.47 12.74 -0.26
CA SER A 17 2.74 13.36 0.15
C SER A 17 3.75 12.29 0.58
N GLU A 18 3.28 11.19 1.17
CA GLU A 18 4.14 10.04 1.47
C GLU A 18 4.54 9.29 0.20
N VAL A 19 3.62 9.15 -0.74
CA VAL A 19 3.88 8.55 -2.06
C VAL A 19 4.94 9.35 -2.82
N GLU A 20 4.82 10.67 -2.84
CA GLU A 20 5.81 11.55 -3.46
C GLU A 20 7.17 11.43 -2.77
N ARG A 21 7.19 11.41 -1.43
CA ARG A 21 8.43 11.21 -0.67
C ARG A 21 9.07 9.85 -0.94
N ALA A 22 8.30 8.76 -1.01
CA ALA A 22 8.81 7.43 -1.37
C ALA A 22 9.43 7.45 -2.78
N THR A 23 8.72 8.07 -3.74
CA THR A 23 9.21 8.23 -5.12
C THR A 23 10.53 8.98 -5.19
N VAL A 24 10.66 10.09 -4.45
CA VAL A 24 11.88 10.91 -4.43
C VAL A 24 13.03 10.15 -3.77
N ASN A 25 12.75 9.47 -2.66
CA ASN A 25 13.76 8.70 -1.94
C ASN A 25 14.26 7.51 -2.77
N GLU A 26 13.38 6.80 -3.48
CA GLU A 26 13.79 5.68 -4.33
C GLU A 26 14.70 6.16 -5.45
N ARG A 27 14.31 7.24 -6.15
CA ARG A 27 15.17 7.83 -7.19
C ARG A 27 16.52 8.28 -6.66
N ALA A 28 16.56 8.85 -5.45
CA ALA A 28 17.81 9.25 -4.83
C ALA A 28 18.69 8.04 -4.48
N TRP A 29 18.10 6.96 -3.98
CA TRP A 29 18.79 5.70 -3.71
C TRP A 29 19.31 5.07 -5.02
N GLU A 30 18.50 4.99 -6.07
CA GLU A 30 18.91 4.47 -7.38
C GLU A 30 20.09 5.25 -7.97
N GLN A 31 20.11 6.59 -7.83
CA GLN A 31 21.22 7.43 -8.27
C GLN A 31 22.51 7.14 -7.50
N LEU A 32 22.43 7.03 -6.18
CA LEU A 32 23.58 6.70 -5.33
C LEU A 32 24.14 5.30 -5.65
N GLU A 33 23.28 4.35 -5.98
CA GLU A 33 23.69 3.00 -6.39
C GLU A 33 24.27 2.97 -7.81
N ALA A 34 23.70 3.72 -8.76
CA ALA A 34 24.21 3.80 -10.13
C ALA A 34 25.60 4.45 -10.23
N ASP A 35 25.93 5.35 -9.32
CA ASP A 35 27.25 6.00 -9.23
C ASP A 35 28.34 5.08 -8.63
N GLN A 36 27.99 3.85 -8.19
CA GLN A 36 28.97 2.86 -7.72
C GLN A 36 29.61 2.11 -8.92
N PRO A 37 30.92 2.26 -9.16
CA PRO A 37 31.55 1.98 -10.46
C PRO A 37 31.87 0.50 -10.76
N GLU A 38 31.46 -0.45 -9.92
CA GLU A 38 31.88 -1.85 -10.11
C GLU A 38 30.88 -2.69 -10.93
N ARG A 39 31.16 -2.72 -12.25
CA ARG A 39 30.84 -3.80 -13.21
C ARG A 39 29.38 -4.01 -13.56
N GLY A 40 28.83 -3.24 -14.52
CA GLY A 40 27.93 -3.68 -15.63
C GLY A 40 26.76 -4.64 -15.37
N VAL A 41 26.47 -4.94 -14.11
CA VAL A 41 25.55 -5.91 -13.53
C VAL A 41 25.04 -5.21 -12.29
N LEU A 42 23.74 -4.96 -12.23
CA LEU A 42 23.10 -4.41 -11.04
C LEU A 42 23.32 -5.41 -9.89
N THR A 43 24.28 -5.13 -9.03
CA THR A 43 24.56 -5.91 -7.82
C THR A 43 24.31 -5.00 -6.63
N PHE A 44 23.15 -5.17 -6.00
CA PHE A 44 22.83 -4.47 -4.77
C PHE A 44 23.50 -5.20 -3.61
N SER A 45 24.27 -4.46 -2.81
CA SER A 45 24.84 -5.01 -1.58
C SER A 45 23.73 -5.28 -0.55
N GLY A 46 23.95 -6.20 0.38
CA GLY A 46 23.00 -6.44 1.46
C GLY A 46 22.75 -5.22 2.36
N GLU A 47 23.74 -4.33 2.47
CA GLU A 47 23.63 -3.04 3.18
C GLU A 47 22.78 -2.02 2.39
N SER A 48 22.97 -1.98 1.07
CA SER A 48 22.18 -1.13 0.14
C SER A 48 20.69 -1.49 0.19
N LEU A 49 20.35 -2.78 0.25
CA LEU A 49 18.97 -3.22 0.43
C LEU A 49 18.36 -2.80 1.79
N GLN A 50 19.16 -2.69 2.85
CA GLN A 50 18.67 -2.23 4.16
C GLN A 50 18.39 -0.72 4.19
N SER A 51 19.01 0.05 3.30
CA SER A 51 18.76 1.48 3.15
C SER A 51 17.68 1.80 2.11
N TYR A 52 17.08 0.78 1.48
CA TYR A 52 16.00 0.98 0.52
C TYR A 52 14.82 1.69 1.19
N PRO A 53 14.21 2.70 0.54
CA PRO A 53 13.17 3.51 1.15
C PRO A 53 11.90 2.73 1.51
N ASP A 54 11.30 3.07 2.65
CA ASP A 54 9.98 2.55 3.01
C ASP A 54 8.89 3.06 2.04
N PRO A 55 7.96 2.20 1.60
CA PRO A 55 6.85 2.61 0.77
C PRO A 55 5.83 3.44 1.55
N ALA A 56 5.00 4.20 0.82
CA ALA A 56 3.87 4.91 1.41
C ALA A 56 2.81 3.93 1.91
N ARG A 57 2.30 4.18 3.11
CA ARG A 57 1.46 3.23 3.82
C ARG A 57 -0.02 3.45 3.56
N TRP A 58 -0.70 2.39 3.14
CA TRP A 58 -2.15 2.30 3.16
C TRP A 58 -2.67 2.15 4.60
N ARG A 59 -3.65 2.98 4.94
CA ARG A 59 -4.25 3.10 6.27
C ARG A 59 -5.75 2.90 6.17
N VAL A 60 -6.34 2.43 7.26
CA VAL A 60 -7.78 2.22 7.36
C VAL A 60 -8.28 2.90 8.62
N HIS A 61 -9.21 3.83 8.46
CA HIS A 61 -9.77 4.62 9.56
C HIS A 61 -11.28 4.81 9.40
N HIS A 62 -12.00 4.80 10.53
CA HIS A 62 -13.32 5.42 10.60
C HIS A 62 -13.19 6.91 10.34
N TYR A 63 -14.12 7.51 9.61
CA TYR A 63 -14.13 8.97 9.39
C TYR A 63 -14.14 9.75 10.70
N SER A 64 -14.84 9.26 11.71
CA SER A 64 -14.91 9.88 13.04
C SER A 64 -13.61 9.77 13.84
N CYS A 65 -12.73 8.82 13.49
CA CYS A 65 -11.45 8.60 14.15
C CYS A 65 -10.26 9.09 13.33
N ASP A 66 -10.51 9.56 12.10
CA ASP A 66 -9.45 9.98 11.18
C ASP A 66 -9.01 11.40 11.52
N SER A 67 -7.81 11.54 12.09
CA SER A 67 -7.22 12.86 12.36
C SER A 67 -6.63 13.52 11.11
N ALA A 68 -6.64 12.83 9.96
CA ALA A 68 -6.03 13.26 8.70
C ALA A 68 -7.09 13.49 7.61
N LEU A 69 -8.29 13.96 7.97
CA LEU A 69 -9.35 14.28 7.00
C LEU A 69 -8.90 15.28 5.92
N ASP A 70 -8.01 16.20 6.27
CA ASP A 70 -7.47 17.24 5.37
C ASP A 70 -6.19 16.81 4.63
N ALA A 71 -5.69 15.59 4.84
CA ALA A 71 -4.51 15.12 4.12
C ALA A 71 -4.82 15.02 2.61
N ASN A 72 -3.81 15.30 1.79
CA ASN A 72 -3.87 15.06 0.35
C ASN A 72 -3.85 13.56 0.07
N SER A 73 -4.98 12.89 0.30
CA SER A 73 -5.07 11.43 0.28
C SER A 73 -5.75 10.90 -0.99
N TYR A 74 -5.27 9.77 -1.49
CA TYR A 74 -6.07 8.90 -2.36
C TYR A 74 -6.85 7.93 -1.46
N ALA A 75 -8.18 7.93 -1.57
CA ALA A 75 -9.04 7.18 -0.68
C ALA A 75 -10.05 6.30 -1.42
N ILE A 76 -10.31 5.13 -0.85
CA ILE A 76 -11.31 4.16 -1.26
C ILE A 76 -12.25 3.94 -0.08
N GLU A 77 -13.55 4.09 -0.29
CA GLU A 77 -14.54 3.79 0.75
C GLU A 77 -14.47 2.29 1.11
N VAL A 78 -14.45 1.95 2.40
CA VAL A 78 -14.23 0.56 2.87
C VAL A 78 -15.24 -0.43 2.26
N HIS A 79 -16.48 -0.01 2.06
CA HIS A 79 -17.53 -0.85 1.47
C HIS A 79 -17.19 -1.30 0.03
N ARG A 80 -16.35 -0.54 -0.68
CA ARG A 80 -15.89 -0.88 -2.04
C ARG A 80 -14.71 -1.83 -2.05
N CYS A 81 -14.24 -2.34 -0.91
CA CYS A 81 -13.21 -3.39 -0.82
C CYS A 81 -13.67 -4.57 0.03
N ARG A 82 -14.99 -4.76 0.20
CA ARG A 82 -15.55 -5.73 1.15
C ARG A 82 -15.48 -7.18 0.70
N SER A 83 -15.55 -7.42 -0.60
CA SER A 83 -15.39 -8.75 -1.18
C SER A 83 -14.05 -8.89 -1.89
N TRP A 84 -13.65 -10.13 -2.16
CA TRP A 84 -12.48 -10.38 -3.02
C TRP A 84 -12.67 -9.83 -4.43
N ALA A 85 -13.87 -9.94 -4.99
CA ALA A 85 -14.14 -9.38 -6.31
C ALA A 85 -13.90 -7.86 -6.30
N ASP A 86 -14.35 -7.16 -5.26
CA ASP A 86 -14.12 -5.72 -5.14
C ASP A 86 -12.63 -5.40 -4.94
N LEU A 87 -11.92 -6.16 -4.10
CA LEU A 87 -10.49 -5.98 -3.86
C LEU A 87 -9.66 -6.21 -5.13
N VAL A 88 -9.99 -7.25 -5.90
CA VAL A 88 -9.35 -7.55 -7.19
C VAL A 88 -9.65 -6.46 -8.21
N TRP A 89 -10.90 -5.98 -8.27
CA TRP A 89 -11.26 -4.88 -9.15
C TRP A 89 -10.46 -3.62 -8.83
N TRP A 90 -10.35 -3.26 -7.55
CA TRP A 90 -9.54 -2.11 -7.12
C TRP A 90 -8.06 -2.31 -7.38
N THR A 91 -7.54 -3.52 -7.19
CA THR A 91 -6.16 -3.84 -7.55
C THR A 91 -5.91 -3.59 -9.04
N ALA A 92 -6.79 -4.08 -9.91
CA ALA A 92 -6.70 -3.82 -11.35
C ALA A 92 -6.81 -2.33 -11.69
N HIS A 93 -7.69 -1.58 -11.00
CA HIS A 93 -7.79 -0.14 -11.15
C HIS A 93 -6.49 0.58 -10.75
N LEU A 94 -5.90 0.17 -9.63
CA LEU A 94 -4.68 0.75 -9.07
C LEU A 94 -3.44 0.41 -9.88
N MET A 95 -3.39 -0.75 -10.55
CA MET A 95 -2.32 -1.10 -11.49
C MET A 95 -2.18 -0.11 -12.65
N GLY A 96 -3.22 0.65 -12.96
CA GLY A 96 -3.15 1.77 -13.91
C GLY A 96 -2.51 3.04 -13.36
N LYS A 97 -2.13 3.07 -12.08
CA LYS A 97 -1.54 4.24 -11.41
C LYS A 97 -0.03 4.06 -11.30
N VAL A 98 0.71 5.00 -11.89
CA VAL A 98 2.19 5.00 -11.90
C VAL A 98 2.80 5.05 -10.50
N TRP A 99 2.04 5.50 -9.50
CA TRP A 99 2.48 5.63 -8.12
C TRP A 99 2.20 4.40 -7.26
N LEU A 100 1.42 3.42 -7.73
CA LEU A 100 1.10 2.22 -6.95
C LEU A 100 2.36 1.47 -6.45
N PRO A 101 3.44 1.32 -7.26
CA PRO A 101 4.66 0.65 -6.79
C PRO A 101 5.32 1.31 -5.59
N GLN A 102 5.01 2.57 -5.31
CA GLN A 102 5.55 3.36 -4.20
C GLN A 102 4.73 3.20 -2.92
N THR A 103 3.88 2.17 -2.85
CA THR A 103 2.95 1.93 -1.74
C THR A 103 3.00 0.49 -1.29
N ASP A 104 2.61 0.23 -0.04
CA ASP A 104 2.52 -1.12 0.55
C ASP A 104 1.21 -1.85 0.19
N TRP A 105 0.71 -1.65 -1.04
CA TRP A 105 -0.54 -2.29 -1.49
C TRP A 105 -0.46 -3.82 -1.50
N ASP A 106 0.73 -4.37 -1.76
CA ASP A 106 1.03 -5.79 -1.64
C ASP A 106 0.79 -6.29 -0.21
N GLU A 107 1.25 -5.57 0.83
CA GLU A 107 0.97 -5.91 2.22
C GLU A 107 -0.54 -5.89 2.54
N VAL A 108 -1.31 -5.00 1.90
CA VAL A 108 -2.78 -4.98 2.01
C VAL A 108 -3.39 -6.27 1.46
N LEU A 109 -2.91 -6.72 0.29
CA LEU A 109 -3.35 -7.98 -0.33
C LEU A 109 -2.95 -9.20 0.51
N GLU A 110 -1.73 -9.21 1.03
CA GLU A 110 -1.26 -10.27 1.92
C GLU A 110 -2.12 -10.36 3.18
N ALA A 111 -2.37 -9.23 3.86
CA ALA A 111 -3.23 -9.16 5.04
C ALA A 111 -4.66 -9.64 4.75
N ALA A 112 -5.21 -9.29 3.57
CA ALA A 112 -6.51 -9.75 3.12
C ALA A 112 -6.55 -11.28 2.92
N SER A 113 -5.52 -11.84 2.29
CA SER A 113 -5.40 -13.28 1.99
C SER A 113 -5.29 -14.15 3.24
N ALA A 114 -4.56 -13.64 4.24
CA ALA A 114 -4.37 -14.30 5.52
C ALA A 114 -5.64 -14.26 6.40
N ALA A 115 -6.62 -13.39 6.07
CA ALA A 115 -7.76 -13.06 6.91
C ALA A 115 -7.34 -12.65 8.34
N ALA A 116 -6.18 -12.01 8.47
CA ALA A 116 -5.55 -11.76 9.76
C ALA A 116 -6.21 -10.61 10.56
N GLY A 117 -7.17 -9.87 9.99
CA GLY A 117 -7.84 -8.77 10.71
C GLY A 117 -6.97 -7.53 10.95
N THR A 118 -5.78 -7.46 10.36
CA THR A 118 -4.78 -6.44 10.69
C THR A 118 -5.00 -5.11 9.97
N ARG A 119 -5.46 -5.13 8.72
CA ARG A 119 -5.78 -3.94 7.89
C ARG A 119 -7.13 -4.05 7.21
N ILE A 120 -7.35 -5.10 6.42
CA ILE A 120 -8.65 -5.42 5.81
C ILE A 120 -8.99 -6.88 6.07
N THR A 121 -10.27 -7.21 6.14
CA THR A 121 -10.74 -8.61 6.15
C THR A 121 -11.94 -8.72 5.24
N PRO A 122 -11.80 -9.44 4.11
CA PRO A 122 -12.91 -9.68 3.21
C PRO A 122 -14.04 -10.42 3.94
N ALA A 123 -15.29 -10.02 3.69
CA ALA A 123 -16.47 -10.63 4.31
C ALA A 123 -16.66 -12.10 3.90
N VAL A 124 -16.16 -12.47 2.73
CA VAL A 124 -16.12 -13.83 2.21
C VAL A 124 -14.68 -14.14 1.89
N ARG A 125 -14.12 -15.23 2.42
CA ARG A 125 -12.76 -15.70 2.06
C ARG A 125 -12.83 -16.37 0.68
N PRO A 126 -11.83 -16.22 -0.22
CA PRO A 126 -11.91 -16.88 -1.51
C PRO A 126 -11.57 -18.35 -1.31
N THR A 127 -12.19 -19.22 -2.07
CA THR A 127 -11.80 -20.63 -2.08
C THR A 127 -10.45 -20.72 -2.80
N LEU A 128 -9.36 -20.92 -2.05
CA LEU A 128 -8.06 -21.18 -2.65
C LEU A 128 -8.09 -22.58 -3.25
N HIS A 129 -8.03 -22.68 -4.58
CA HIS A 129 -7.77 -23.94 -5.25
C HIS A 129 -6.28 -24.25 -5.06
N ARG A 130 -6.00 -25.29 -4.26
CA ARG A 130 -4.65 -25.80 -4.01
C ARG A 130 -4.22 -26.75 -5.12
#